data_AF-A0A1F6MD33-F1
#
_entry.id   AF-A0A1F6MD33-F1
#
_cell.length_a   1.000
_cell.length_b   1.000
_cell.length_c   1.000
_cell.angle_alpha   90.00
_cell.angle_beta   90.00
_cell.angle_gamma   90.00
#
_symmetry.space_group_name_H-M   'P 1'
#
loop_
_entity.id
_entity.type
_entity.pdbx_description
1 polymer ?
#
loop_
_entity_poly.entity_id
_entity_poly.type
_entity_poly.pdbx_seq_one_letter_code
_entity_poly.pdbx_strand_id
1 'polypeptide(L)'
;MIIDKRFDAWNTLKKNIHAGERVPLFHEREIWWCALGANVGFEQDGKNELFERPVLVLKKFNRYVLFILPLTRSRRRTAYTYDMGHNDSAIILSQVRLVSSKRLLRRMRKMAVWQFNEVRCVFLALV
;
A
#
# COMPACT_ATOMS: atom_id res chain seq x y z
N MET A 1 -12.30 -3.79 24.02
CA MET A 1 -11.38 -2.65 24.22
C MET A 1 -11.33 -1.88 22.91
N ILE A 2 -11.99 -0.72 22.83
CA ILE A 2 -11.89 0.14 21.63
C ILE A 2 -10.47 0.70 21.65
N ILE A 3 -9.62 0.21 20.74
CA ILE A 3 -8.33 0.84 20.49
C ILE A 3 -8.65 2.19 19.88
N ASP A 4 -8.36 3.26 20.61
CA ASP A 4 -8.54 4.60 20.10
C ASP A 4 -7.59 4.81 18.93
N LYS A 5 -8.15 4.98 17.73
CA LYS A 5 -7.35 5.16 16.51
C LYS A 5 -6.80 6.58 16.52
N ARG A 6 -5.56 6.74 16.06
CA ARG A 6 -4.85 8.03 16.01
C ARG A 6 -5.31 8.91 14.82
N PHE A 7 -6.61 9.18 14.72
CA PHE A 7 -7.20 9.94 13.62
C PHE A 7 -6.69 11.38 13.54
N ASP A 8 -6.57 12.08 14.67
CA ASP A 8 -6.10 13.47 14.68
C ASP A 8 -4.64 13.59 14.25
N ALA A 9 -3.78 12.70 14.75
CA ALA A 9 -2.38 12.64 14.33
C ALA A 9 -2.27 12.32 12.82
N TRP A 10 -3.13 11.43 12.31
CA TRP A 10 -3.20 11.16 10.87
C TRP A 10 -3.66 12.39 10.08
N ASN A 11 -4.66 13.14 10.58
CA ASN A 11 -5.14 14.34 9.91
C ASN A 11 -4.04 15.40 9.79
N THR A 12 -3.27 15.62 10.86
CA THR A 12 -2.10 16.50 10.85
C THR A 12 -1.07 16.07 9.80
N LEU A 13 -0.69 14.78 9.78
CA LEU A 13 0.24 14.27 8.79
C LEU A 13 -0.31 14.37 7.36
N LYS A 14 -1.61 14.10 7.15
CA LYS A 14 -2.27 14.19 5.85
C LYS A 14 -2.19 15.62 5.29
N LYS A 15 -2.40 16.64 6.12
CA LYS A 15 -2.23 18.05 5.73
C LYS A 15 -0.80 18.34 5.29
N ASN A 16 0.20 17.83 6.02
CA ASN A 16 1.61 17.99 5.66
C ASN A 16 1.96 17.29 4.34
N ILE A 17 1.47 16.06 4.12
CA ILE A 17 1.63 15.34 2.84
C ILE A 17 0.99 16.11 1.69
N HIS A 18 -0.18 16.71 1.92
CA HIS A 18 -0.87 17.50 0.90
C HIS A 18 -0.09 18.77 0.54
N ALA A 19 0.37 19.52 1.54
CA ALA A 19 1.13 20.76 1.37
C ALA A 19 2.53 20.54 0.78
N GLY A 20 3.14 19.37 1.01
CA GLY A 20 4.47 19.06 0.48
C GLY A 20 4.53 19.07 -1.05
N GLU A 21 5.63 19.59 -1.59
CA GLU A 21 5.85 19.72 -3.05
C GLU A 21 6.44 18.44 -3.68
N ARG A 22 6.84 17.47 -2.86
CA ARG A 22 7.50 16.24 -3.33
C ARG A 22 6.56 15.41 -4.20
N VAL A 23 6.99 15.15 -5.44
CA VAL A 23 6.33 14.25 -6.39
C VAL A 23 7.29 13.13 -6.78
N PRO A 24 7.26 11.98 -6.08
CA PRO A 24 8.14 10.85 -6.37
C PRO A 24 7.92 10.32 -7.79
N LEU A 25 9.01 9.94 -8.46
CA LEU A 25 8.95 9.11 -9.65
C LEU A 25 8.79 7.64 -9.23
N PHE A 26 7.81 6.97 -9.82
CA PHE A 26 7.48 5.58 -9.50
C PHE A 26 7.05 4.83 -10.76
N HIS A 27 7.13 3.50 -10.68
CA HIS A 27 6.75 2.57 -11.75
C HIS A 27 5.93 1.41 -11.20
N GLU A 28 5.11 0.80 -12.07
CA GLU A 28 4.48 -0.49 -11.79
C GLU A 28 5.55 -1.53 -11.37
N ARG A 29 5.15 -2.47 -10.52
CA ARG A 29 6.00 -3.51 -9.89
C ARG A 29 6.88 -3.02 -8.74
N GLU A 30 7.01 -1.72 -8.53
CA GLU A 30 7.79 -1.22 -7.41
C GLU A 30 7.03 -1.41 -6.09
N ILE A 31 7.78 -1.73 -5.04
CA ILE A 31 7.28 -1.78 -3.67
C ILE A 31 7.78 -0.54 -2.95
N TRP A 32 6.88 0.17 -2.31
CA TRP A 32 7.14 1.44 -1.64
C TRP A 32 6.55 1.43 -0.25
N TRP A 33 7.20 2.11 0.70
CA TRP A 33 6.50 2.57 1.89
C TRP A 33 5.55 3.69 1.49
N CYS A 34 4.29 3.57 1.90
CA CYS A 34 3.23 4.51 1.57
C CYS A 34 2.49 4.91 2.84
N ALA A 35 2.23 6.20 3.01
CA ALA A 35 1.39 6.74 4.07
C ALA A 35 -0.10 6.42 3.78
N LEU A 36 -0.56 5.26 4.29
CA LEU A 36 -1.94 4.80 4.14
C LEU A 36 -2.89 5.45 5.14
N GLY A 37 -2.37 5.89 6.29
CA GLY A 37 -3.16 6.59 7.30
C GLY A 37 -3.85 5.67 8.31
N ALA A 38 -4.60 6.31 9.21
CA ALA A 38 -5.62 5.67 10.04
C ALA A 38 -6.97 5.72 9.30
N ASN A 39 -7.63 4.58 9.20
CA ASN A 39 -8.80 4.34 8.38
C ASN A 39 -9.97 3.78 9.19
N VAL A 40 -11.15 3.70 8.58
CA VAL A 40 -12.39 3.30 9.25
C VAL A 40 -12.53 1.77 9.26
N GLY A 41 -12.94 1.22 10.40
CA GLY A 41 -13.24 -0.22 10.52
C GLY A 41 -12.06 -1.13 10.12
N PHE A 42 -12.32 -2.04 9.17
CA PHE A 42 -11.43 -3.12 8.72
C PHE A 42 -10.50 -2.75 7.56
N GLU A 43 -10.54 -1.48 7.15
CA GLU A 43 -9.61 -0.92 6.19
C GLU A 43 -8.14 -1.06 6.64
N GLN A 44 -7.23 -1.31 5.71
CA GLN A 44 -5.82 -1.49 6.07
C GLN A 44 -5.15 -0.18 6.49
N ASP A 45 -4.89 -0.10 7.78
CA ASP A 45 -4.14 0.97 8.40
C ASP A 45 -2.65 0.88 8.08
N GLY A 46 -2.04 2.07 7.97
CA GLY A 46 -0.62 2.23 8.13
C GLY A 46 -0.19 2.12 9.59
N LYS A 47 1.12 2.04 9.83
CA LYS A 47 1.70 1.88 11.17
C LYS A 47 2.76 2.94 11.45
N ASN A 48 3.18 3.00 12.71
CA ASN A 48 4.21 3.93 13.21
C ASN A 48 3.79 5.40 13.04
N GLU A 49 4.72 6.33 13.26
CA GLU A 49 4.48 7.77 13.25
C GLU A 49 4.03 8.30 11.88
N LEU A 50 4.49 7.68 10.80
CA LEU A 50 4.17 8.08 9.43
C LEU A 50 2.90 7.41 8.88
N PHE A 51 2.20 6.61 9.69
CA PHE A 51 1.06 5.81 9.25
C PHE A 51 1.39 5.06 7.95
N GLU A 52 2.55 4.42 7.91
CA GLU A 52 3.14 3.86 6.72
C GLU A 52 2.99 2.34 6.64
N ARG A 53 2.90 1.84 5.42
CA ARG A 53 2.90 0.41 5.12
C ARG A 53 3.56 0.16 3.78
N PRO A 54 4.25 -0.98 3.58
CA PRO A 54 4.72 -1.36 2.26
C PRO A 54 3.53 -1.61 1.33
N VAL A 55 3.59 -1.11 0.10
CA VAL A 55 2.57 -1.28 -0.93
C VAL A 55 3.23 -1.62 -2.26
N LEU A 56 2.61 -2.50 -3.04
CA LEU A 56 2.97 -2.75 -4.43
C LEU A 56 2.26 -1.74 -5.33
N VAL A 57 2.99 -1.09 -6.24
CA VAL A 57 2.40 -0.29 -7.32
C VAL A 57 1.83 -1.23 -8.37
N LEU A 58 0.50 -1.35 -8.38
CA LEU A 58 -0.24 -2.21 -9.28
C LEU A 58 -0.43 -1.56 -10.67
N LYS A 59 -0.84 -0.29 -10.69
CA LYS A 59 -1.10 0.46 -11.91
C LYS A 59 -0.66 1.91 -11.76
N LYS A 60 0.07 2.42 -12.75
CA LYS A 60 0.36 3.86 -12.87
C LYS A 60 -0.63 4.47 -13.85
N PHE A 61 -1.36 5.50 -13.41
CA PHE A 61 -2.26 6.25 -14.29
C PHE A 61 -1.56 7.48 -14.87
N ASN A 62 -0.84 8.20 -14.02
CA ASN A 62 0.01 9.33 -14.40
C ASN A 62 1.10 9.51 -13.34
N ARG A 63 1.84 10.62 -13.35
CA ARG A 63 2.90 10.89 -12.37
C ARG A 63 2.40 11.22 -10.95
N TYR A 64 1.10 11.43 -10.77
CA TYR A 64 0.47 11.84 -9.52
C TYR A 64 -0.46 10.80 -8.92
N VAL A 65 -0.94 9.83 -9.70
CA VAL A 65 -2.01 8.91 -9.31
C VAL A 65 -1.67 7.47 -9.69
N LEU A 66 -1.92 6.56 -8.76
CA LEU A 66 -1.61 5.14 -8.90
C LEU A 66 -2.58 4.26 -8.09
N PHE A 67 -2.78 3.03 -8.57
CA PHE A 67 -3.31 1.96 -7.73
C PHE A 67 -2.19 1.25 -7.00
N ILE A 68 -2.48 0.95 -5.73
CA ILE A 68 -1.58 0.19 -4.86
C ILE A 68 -2.30 -1.01 -4.26
N LEU A 69 -1.51 -2.03 -3.91
CA LEU A 69 -1.92 -3.16 -3.09
C LEU A 69 -1.08 -3.19 -1.80
N PRO A 70 -1.69 -3.09 -0.60
CA PRO A 70 -0.96 -3.14 0.66
C PRO A 70 -0.34 -4.50 0.93
N LEU A 71 0.83 -4.50 1.59
CA LEU A 71 1.48 -5.71 2.08
C LEU A 71 1.24 -5.89 3.58
N THR A 72 1.25 -7.13 4.02
CA THR A 72 1.16 -7.53 5.43
C THR A 72 2.20 -8.55 5.78
N ARG A 73 2.62 -8.55 7.06
CA ARG A 73 3.46 -9.60 7.63
C ARG A 73 2.64 -10.76 8.20
N SER A 74 1.31 -10.66 8.17
CA SER A 74 0.46 -11.75 8.64
C SER A 74 0.65 -12.97 7.75
N ARG A 75 0.91 -14.12 8.38
CA ARG A 75 0.97 -15.43 7.72
C ARG A 75 -0.42 -16.04 7.45
N ARG A 76 -1.51 -15.34 7.77
CA ARG A 76 -2.87 -15.83 7.51
C ARG A 76 -3.15 -15.79 6.02
N ARG A 77 -3.08 -16.96 5.39
CA ARG A 77 -3.50 -17.16 4.01
C ARG A 77 -5.02 -17.14 3.94
N THR A 78 -5.55 -16.26 3.10
CA THR A 78 -6.97 -16.16 2.76
C THR A 78 -7.12 -16.14 1.25
N ALA A 79 -8.33 -16.34 0.74
CA ALA A 79 -8.63 -16.20 -0.69
C ALA A 79 -8.30 -14.80 -1.25
N TYR A 80 -8.15 -13.80 -0.38
CA TYR A 80 -7.92 -12.40 -0.73
C TYR A 80 -6.47 -11.95 -0.52
N THR A 81 -5.54 -12.90 -0.36
CA THR A 81 -4.12 -12.62 -0.15
C THR A 81 -3.26 -13.42 -1.12
N TYR A 82 -2.23 -12.78 -1.67
CA TYR A 82 -1.19 -13.45 -2.44
C TYR A 82 0.09 -13.55 -1.59
N ASP A 83 0.59 -14.78 -1.41
CA ASP A 83 1.84 -15.04 -0.70
C ASP A 83 3.04 -14.77 -1.62
N MET A 84 3.93 -13.84 -1.25
CA MET A 84 5.09 -13.51 -2.09
C MET A 84 6.27 -14.47 -1.92
N GLY A 85 6.16 -15.48 -1.05
CA GLY A 85 7.27 -16.34 -0.68
C GLY A 85 8.33 -15.61 0.18
N HIS A 86 9.32 -16.37 0.69
CA HIS A 86 10.48 -15.96 1.51
C HIS A 86 10.29 -14.75 2.48
N ASN A 87 10.40 -15.02 3.78
CA ASN A 87 10.36 -14.01 4.87
C ASN A 87 9.09 -13.14 4.89
N ASP A 88 7.95 -13.83 4.99
CA ASP A 88 6.73 -13.39 5.67
C ASP A 88 6.09 -12.08 5.17
N SER A 89 5.96 -11.89 3.86
CA SER A 89 5.09 -10.81 3.38
C SER A 89 4.09 -11.28 2.32
N ALA A 90 2.82 -11.03 2.59
CA ALA A 90 1.72 -11.29 1.68
C ALA A 90 1.15 -9.95 1.16
N ILE A 91 0.61 -9.96 -0.05
CA ILE A 91 -0.13 -8.84 -0.63
C ILE A 91 -1.60 -9.04 -0.31
N ILE A 92 -2.27 -8.02 0.23
CA ILE A 92 -3.70 -8.07 0.52
C ILE A 92 -4.45 -7.51 -0.68
N LEU A 93 -5.01 -8.41 -1.49
CA LEU A 93 -5.65 -8.11 -2.78
C LEU A 93 -6.95 -7.31 -2.58
N SER A 94 -7.74 -7.65 -1.57
CA SER A 94 -9.02 -6.98 -1.25
C SER A 94 -8.87 -5.54 -0.74
N GLN A 95 -7.64 -5.07 -0.53
CA GLN A 95 -7.35 -3.76 0.07
C GLN A 95 -6.70 -2.81 -0.93
N VAL A 96 -6.98 -3.04 -2.22
CA VAL A 96 -6.58 -2.15 -3.32
C VAL A 96 -7.07 -0.72 -3.08
N ARG A 97 -6.23 0.26 -3.39
CA ARG A 97 -6.57 1.69 -3.24
C ARG A 97 -5.97 2.54 -4.32
N LEU A 98 -6.73 3.56 -4.72
CA LEU A 98 -6.19 4.71 -5.45
C LEU A 98 -5.49 5.65 -4.46
N VAL A 99 -4.26 6.03 -4.74
CA VAL A 99 -3.52 6.98 -3.91
C VAL A 99 -2.83 8.04 -4.76
N SER A 100 -2.56 9.19 -4.14
CA SER A 100 -1.64 10.18 -4.71
C SER A 100 -0.19 9.73 -4.51
N SER A 101 0.68 9.99 -5.50
CA SER A 101 2.11 9.70 -5.42
C SER A 101 2.82 10.47 -4.30
N LYS A 102 2.26 11.60 -3.83
CA LYS A 102 2.76 12.33 -2.64
C LYS A 102 2.80 11.44 -1.38
N ARG A 103 2.00 10.37 -1.33
CA ARG A 103 1.96 9.43 -0.21
C ARG A 103 3.10 8.42 -0.23
N LEU A 104 3.85 8.32 -1.32
CA LEU A 104 5.00 7.43 -1.43
C LEU A 104 6.20 8.03 -0.68
N LEU A 105 6.71 7.31 0.31
CA LEU A 105 7.74 7.77 1.23
C LEU A 105 9.13 7.33 0.74
N ARG A 106 9.40 6.01 0.75
CA ARG A 106 10.69 5.44 0.31
C ARG A 106 10.47 4.17 -0.52
N ARG A 107 11.19 4.07 -1.65
CA ARG A 107 11.21 2.86 -2.49
C ARG A 107 11.94 1.75 -1.75
N MET A 108 11.37 0.55 -1.74
CA MET A 108 11.99 -0.63 -1.13
C MET A 108 12.71 -1.47 -2.17
N ARG A 109 11.98 -1.94 -3.17
CA ARG A 109 12.47 -2.85 -4.20
C ARG A 109 11.55 -2.85 -5.42
N LYS A 110 11.90 -3.64 -6.43
CA LYS A 110 11.06 -3.90 -7.61
C LYS A 110 10.80 -5.39 -7.72
N MET A 111 9.54 -5.75 -7.91
CA MET A 111 9.08 -7.13 -8.09
C MET A 111 9.47 -7.65 -9.48
N ALA A 112 9.85 -8.93 -9.54
CA ALA A 112 10.12 -9.62 -10.79
C ALA A 112 8.86 -9.63 -11.68
N VAL A 113 9.05 -9.63 -13.01
CA VAL A 113 7.93 -9.56 -13.97
C VAL A 113 6.99 -10.75 -13.80
N TRP A 114 7.53 -11.96 -13.69
CA TRP A 114 6.75 -13.20 -13.56
C TRP A 114 5.83 -13.15 -12.33
N GLN A 115 6.38 -12.81 -11.17
CA GLN A 115 5.63 -12.74 -9.92
C GLN A 115 4.55 -11.64 -9.97
N PHE A 116 4.88 -10.50 -10.59
CA PHE A 116 3.89 -9.43 -10.75
C PHE A 116 2.74 -9.84 -11.67
N ASN A 117 3.01 -10.60 -12.72
CA ASN A 117 1.96 -11.12 -13.61
C ASN A 117 1.05 -12.10 -12.86
N GLU A 118 1.59 -12.96 -12.00
CA GLU A 118 0.78 -13.82 -11.13
C GLU A 118 -0.13 -13.01 -10.21
N VAL A 119 0.40 -11.98 -9.54
CA VAL A 119 -0.39 -11.08 -8.69
C VAL A 119 -1.52 -10.44 -9.47
N ARG A 120 -1.26 -10.00 -10.71
CA ARG A 120 -2.30 -9.41 -11.58
C ARG A 120 -3.36 -10.42 -11.98
N CYS A 121 -2.98 -11.64 -12.34
CA CYS A 121 -3.93 -12.69 -12.69
C CYS A 121 -4.86 -13.00 -11.49
N VAL A 122 -4.29 -13.18 -10.29
CA VAL A 122 -5.10 -13.45 -9.09
C VAL A 122 -5.95 -12.25 -8.70
N PHE A 123 -5.43 -11.02 -8.83
CA PHE A 123 -6.21 -9.80 -8.57
C PHE A 123 -7.38 -9.66 -9.54
N LEU A 124 -7.19 -9.89 -10.84
CA LEU A 124 -8.25 -9.82 -11.84
C LEU A 124 -9.31 -10.91 -11.64
N ALA A 125 -8.94 -12.08 -11.12
CA ALA A 125 -9.90 -13.13 -10.79
C ALA A 125 -10.79 -12.76 -9.57
N LEU A 126 -10.42 -11.73 -8.79
CA LEU A 126 -11.17 -11.28 -7.62
C LEU A 126 -12.18 -10.17 -7.93
N VAL A 127 -12.05 -9.45 -9.05
CA VAL A 127 -12.82 -8.23 -9.37
C VAL A 127 -13.62 -8.32 -10.66
#